data_AF-A0A2X1PI83-F1
#
_entry.id   AF-A0A2X1PI83-F1
#
_cell.length_a   1.000
_cell.length_b   1.000
_cell.length_c   1.000
_cell.angle_alpha   90.00
_cell.angle_beta   90.00
_cell.angle_gamma   90.00
#
_symmetry.space_group_name_H-M   'P 1'
#
loop_
_entity.id
_entity.type
_entity.pdbx_description
1 polymer ?
#
loop_
_entity_poly.entity_id
_entity_poly.type
_entity_poly.pdbx_seq_one_letter_code
_entity_poly.pdbx_strand_id
1 'polypeptide(L)' 'MQLNAEDEDNGNRKFICVQLPEPTDEKSEAYKAGYKTIFDITKARIEKSAVKIRQDFKETTADLGF' A
#
# COMPACT_ATOMS: atom_id res chain seq x y z
N MET A 1 0.82 -7.89 1.54
CA MET A 1 -0.29 -7.92 2.51
C MET A 1 -1.29 -9.02 2.16
N GLN A 2 -1.77 -9.14 0.92
CA GLN A 2 -2.76 -10.16 0.52
C GLN A 2 -2.38 -11.60 0.91
N LEU A 3 -1.14 -12.04 0.62
CA LEU A 3 -0.65 -13.36 1.02
C LEU A 3 -0.69 -13.64 2.53
N ASN A 4 -0.61 -12.61 3.39
CA ASN A 4 -0.78 -12.81 4.83
C ASN A 4 -2.25 -12.96 5.22
N ALA A 5 -3.16 -12.36 4.46
CA ALA A 5 -4.59 -12.46 4.69
C ALA A 5 -5.18 -13.77 4.17
N GLU A 6 -4.56 -14.36 3.14
CA GLU A 6 -4.92 -15.66 2.57
C GLU A 6 -4.34 -16.86 3.34
N ASP A 7 -3.31 -16.65 4.16
CA ASP A 7 -2.64 -17.73 4.87
C ASP A 7 -3.46 -18.24 6.05
N GLU A 8 -3.86 -19.51 6.00
CA GLU A 8 -4.58 -20.18 7.10
C GLU A 8 -3.70 -20.34 8.35
N ASP A 9 -2.37 -20.32 8.19
CA ASP A 9 -1.37 -20.42 9.27
C ASP A 9 -1.04 -19.07 9.94
N ASN A 10 -1.96 -18.10 9.90
CA ASN A 10 -1.82 -16.81 10.56
C ASN A 10 -0.56 -16.04 10.09
N GLY A 11 -0.47 -15.84 8.77
CA GLY A 11 0.70 -15.32 8.07
C GLY A 11 1.25 -13.99 8.64
N ASN A 12 2.49 -14.03 9.16
CA ASN A 12 3.14 -12.90 9.83
C ASN A 12 4.32 -12.33 9.03
N ARG A 13 4.22 -12.29 7.69
CA ARG A 13 5.30 -11.76 6.85
C ARG A 13 5.37 -10.24 7.02
N LYS A 14 6.56 -9.73 7.31
CA LYS A 14 6.83 -8.29 7.41
C LYS A 14 7.56 -7.83 6.14
N PHE A 15 7.36 -6.57 5.78
CA PHE A 15 8.05 -5.96 4.64
C PHE A 15 8.67 -4.62 5.04
N ILE A 16 9.73 -4.25 4.34
CA ILE A 16 10.32 -2.91 4.41
C ILE A 16 10.35 -2.38 2.98
N CYS A 17 9.66 -1.26 2.74
CA CYS A 17 9.62 -0.62 1.43
C CYS A 17 10.33 0.73 1.54
N VAL A 18 11.37 0.92 0.73
CA VAL A 18 12.13 2.17 0.67
C VAL A 18 11.86 2.81 -0.67
N GLN A 19 11.46 4.08 -0.65
CA GLN A 19 11.19 4.87 -1.84
C GLN A 19 11.75 6.28 -1.62
N LEU A 20 12.57 6.75 -2.56
CA LEU A 20 13.07 8.13 -2.56
C LEU A 20 11.92 9.10 -2.87
N PRO A 21 11.84 10.29 -2.22
CA PRO A 21 10.82 11.30 -2.52
C PRO A 21 11.16 12.06 -3.81
N GLU A 22 11.25 11.34 -4.92
CA GLU A 22 11.47 11.92 -6.23
C GLU A 22 10.22 12.69 -6.67
N PRO A 23 10.37 13.94 -7.14
CA PRO A 23 9.24 14.72 -7.62
C PRO A 23 8.62 14.06 -8.85
N THR A 24 7.29 14.10 -8.94
CA THR A 24 6.56 13.66 -10.13
C THR A 24 6.65 14.73 -11.21
N ASP A 25 6.65 14.30 -12.48
CA ASP A 25 6.59 15.23 -13.61
C ASP A 25 5.30 16.06 -13.54
N GLU A 26 5.40 17.38 -13.63
CA GLU A 26 4.27 18.31 -13.56
C GLU A 26 3.17 18.02 -14.60
N LYS A 27 3.54 17.41 -15.74
CA LYS A 27 2.61 17.03 -16.79
C LYS A 27 1.94 15.68 -16.54
N SER A 28 2.43 14.90 -15.57
CA SER A 28 1.90 13.58 -15.26
C SER A 28 0.51 13.63 -14.63
N GLU A 29 -0.28 12.59 -14.85
CA GLU A 29 -1.58 12.42 -14.19
C GLU A 29 -1.44 12.31 -12.67
N ALA A 30 -0.32 11.78 -12.19
CA ALA A 30 -0.03 11.71 -10.76
C ALA A 30 0.11 13.10 -10.13
N TYR A 31 0.86 14.00 -10.78
CA TYR A 31 1.01 15.38 -10.32
C TYR A 31 -0.33 16.13 -10.35
N LYS A 32 -1.12 15.96 -11.43
CA LYS A 32 -2.48 16.53 -11.53
C LYS A 32 -3.43 16.01 -10.47
N ALA A 33 -3.28 14.74 -10.07
CA ALA A 33 -4.06 14.14 -8.98
C ALA A 33 -3.57 14.53 -7.57
N GLY A 34 -2.56 15.41 -7.47
CA GLY A 34 -2.05 15.95 -6.20
C GLY A 34 -0.88 15.18 -5.59
N TYR A 35 -0.37 14.13 -6.26
CA TYR A 35 0.80 13.39 -5.82
C TYR A 35 2.07 14.09 -6.31
N LYS A 36 2.72 14.85 -5.42
CA LYS A 36 3.91 15.65 -5.75
C LYS A 36 5.18 14.82 -5.85
N THR A 37 5.21 13.68 -5.17
CA THR A 37 6.36 12.76 -5.20
C THR A 37 5.92 11.34 -5.51
N ILE A 38 6.85 10.52 -6.02
CA ILE A 38 6.63 9.08 -6.20
C ILE A 38 6.31 8.41 -4.86
N PHE A 39 6.89 8.91 -3.76
CA PHE A 39 6.58 8.44 -2.41
C PHE A 39 5.10 8.60 -2.07
N ASP A 40 4.47 9.72 -2.43
CA ASP A 40 3.04 9.96 -2.17
C ASP A 40 2.15 8.93 -2.87
N ILE A 41 2.52 8.56 -4.10
CA ILE A 41 1.83 7.52 -4.88
C ILE A 41 1.99 6.16 -4.19
N THR A 42 3.21 5.82 -3.80
CA THR A 42 3.52 4.55 -3.12
C THR A 42 2.76 4.43 -1.82
N LYS A 43 2.73 5.49 -0.99
CA LYS A 43 1.97 5.55 0.25
C LYS A 43 0.48 5.33 0.01
N ALA A 44 -0.12 6.10 -0.89
CA ALA A 44 -1.55 5.98 -1.21
C ALA A 44 -1.92 4.60 -1.75
N ARG A 45 -1.02 3.96 -2.53
CA ARG A 45 -1.20 2.59 -3.01
C ARG A 45 -1.25 1.59 -1.85
N ILE A 46 -0.31 1.65 -0.91
CA ILE A 46 -0.27 0.71 0.21
C ILE A 46 -1.52 0.88 1.10
N GLU A 47 -1.92 2.12 1.39
CA GLU A 47 -3.15 2.41 2.14
C GLU A 47 -4.41 1.85 1.45
N LYS A 48 -4.57 2.10 0.14
CA LYS A 48 -5.72 1.58 -0.63
C LYS A 48 -5.72 0.06 -0.72
N SER A 49 -4.54 -0.56 -0.90
CA SER A 49 -4.42 -2.02 -0.90
C SER A 49 -4.78 -2.61 0.47
N ALA A 50 -4.36 -1.99 1.58
CA ALA A 50 -4.72 -2.43 2.93
C ALA A 50 -6.23 -2.36 3.17
N VAL A 51 -6.88 -1.25 2.76
CA VAL A 51 -8.34 -1.10 2.84
C VAL A 51 -9.06 -2.18 2.03
N LYS A 52 -8.61 -2.42 0.80
CA LYS A 52 -9.20 -3.45 -0.06
C LYS A 52 -9.06 -4.84 0.56
N ILE A 53 -7.88 -5.19 1.11
CA ILE A 53 -7.66 -6.48 1.76
C ILE A 53 -8.56 -6.64 2.99
N ARG A 54 -8.78 -5.58 3.80
CA ARG A 54 -9.76 -5.64 4.91
C ARG A 54 -11.20 -5.89 4.43
N GLN A 55 -11.56 -5.36 3.26
CA GLN A 55 -12.90 -5.56 2.68
C GLN A 55 -13.07 -6.97 2.12
N ASP A 56 -12.05 -7.47 1.42
CA ASP A 56 -12.05 -8.79 0.79
C ASP A 56 -11.92 -9.92 1.85
N PHE A 57 -11.15 -9.69 2.91
CA PHE A 57 -10.88 -10.65 4.00
C PHE A 57 -11.31 -10.07 5.36
N LYS A 58 -12.62 -10.00 5.62
CA LYS A 58 -13.17 -9.35 6.82
C LYS A 58 -12.71 -9.94 8.16
N GLU A 59 -12.38 -11.23 8.18
CA GLU A 59 -11.94 -11.95 9.39
C GLU A 59 -10.42 -12.05 9.50
N THR A 60 -9.66 -11.40 8.61
CA THR A 60 -8.21 -11.47 8.66
C THR A 60 -7.65 -10.80 9.91
N THR A 61 -6.74 -11.51 10.59
CA THR A 61 -5.93 -11.00 11.70
C THR A 61 -4.60 -10.40 11.22
N ALA A 62 -4.36 -10.39 9.90
CA ALA A 62 -3.12 -9.94 9.31
C ALA A 62 -2.84 -8.46 9.65
N ASP A 63 -1.58 -8.14 9.90
CA ASP A 63 -1.15 -6.75 10.00
C ASP A 63 -1.14 -6.11 8.61
N LEU A 64 -2.02 -5.12 8.44
CA LEU A 64 -2.22 -4.38 7.19
C LEU A 64 -1.70 -2.93 7.29
N GLY A 65 -0.95 -2.62 8.36
CA GLY A 65 -0.33 -1.31 8.58
C GLY A 65 1.15 -1.27 8.23
N PHE A 66 1.65 -0.04 8.13
CA PHE A 66 3.06 0.35 8.06
C PHE A 66 3.26 1.69 8.75
#